data_AF-A0A419ED40-F1
#
_entry.id   AF-A0A419ED40-F1
#
_cell.length_a   1.000
_cell.length_b   1.000
_cell.length_c   1.000
_cell.angle_alpha   90.00
_cell.angle_beta   90.00
_cell.angle_gamma   90.00
#
_symmetry.space_group_name_H-M   'P 1'
#
loop_
_entity.id
_entity.type
_entity.pdbx_description
1 polymer ?
#
loop_
_entity_poly.entity_id
_entity_poly.type
_entity_poly.pdbx_seq_one_letter_code
_entity_poly.pdbx_strand_id
1 'polypeptide(L)'
;MDEASKLDKLLTRLEGTGPEGRAARDFLQERRVKVGLRPQPTGARWTIFGHIELHPAQIDNEAYALSLIVHEVRHLKQGLLGALSVRGELEAWQEQFAFLKSQTGQYTASPRHNAIIEQLMTLSLDSRADLQRARALMREYAGPKYRIHWLPLFPFFNHR
;
A
#
# COMPACT_ATOMS: atom_id res chain seq x y z
N MET A 1 11.56 -23.94 6.77
CA MET A 1 11.85 -22.49 6.90
C MET A 1 10.66 -21.89 7.62
N ASP A 2 10.86 -21.39 8.83
CA ASP A 2 9.79 -20.73 9.59
C ASP A 2 9.39 -19.39 8.95
N GLU A 3 8.28 -18.82 9.43
CA GLU A 3 7.70 -17.60 8.87
C GLU A 3 8.62 -16.37 9.05
N ALA A 4 9.38 -16.32 10.15
CA ALA A 4 10.34 -15.24 10.40
C ALA A 4 11.47 -15.26 9.37
N SER A 5 12.04 -16.44 9.09
CA SER A 5 13.06 -16.63 8.06
C SER A 5 12.53 -16.30 6.66
N LYS A 6 11.25 -16.58 6.37
CA LYS A 6 10.63 -16.16 5.10
C LYS A 6 10.48 -14.64 5.02
N LEU A 7 10.09 -13.98 6.12
CA LEU A 7 9.97 -12.52 6.18
C LEU A 7 11.33 -11.84 5.97
N ASP A 8 12.39 -12.30 6.63
CA ASP A 8 13.73 -11.72 6.47
C ASP A 8 14.23 -11.81 5.03
N LYS A 9 13.96 -12.95 4.37
CA LYS A 9 14.24 -13.10 2.94
C LYS A 9 13.42 -12.12 2.11
N LEU A 10 12.12 -12.01 2.36
CA LEU A 10 11.24 -11.06 1.68
C LEU A 10 11.79 -9.62 1.79
N LEU A 11 12.17 -9.18 3.00
CA LEU A 11 12.71 -7.84 3.21
C LEU A 11 14.04 -7.61 2.50
N THR A 12 14.90 -8.64 2.43
CA THR A 12 16.16 -8.57 1.69
C THR A 12 15.92 -8.41 0.18
N ARG A 13 14.82 -8.94 -0.35
CA ARG A 13 14.48 -8.86 -1.78
C ARG A 13 14.10 -7.44 -2.23
N LEU A 14 13.62 -6.57 -1.32
CA LEU A 14 13.27 -5.18 -1.65
C LEU A 14 14.39 -4.42 -2.37
N GLU A 15 15.65 -4.70 -2.04
CA GLU A 15 16.80 -4.02 -2.67
C GLU A 15 16.92 -4.33 -4.18
N GLY A 16 16.45 -5.51 -4.59
CA GLY A 16 16.50 -5.98 -5.97
C GLY A 16 15.28 -5.63 -6.82
N THR A 17 14.24 -5.02 -6.25
CA THR A 17 12.95 -4.79 -6.94
C THR A 17 12.80 -3.40 -7.57
N GLY A 18 13.91 -2.71 -7.82
CA GLY A 18 13.91 -1.41 -8.51
C GLY A 18 13.97 -0.21 -7.56
N PRO A 19 13.82 1.03 -8.09
CA PRO A 19 13.97 2.25 -7.31
C PRO A 19 13.01 2.35 -6.13
N GLU A 20 11.75 1.99 -6.32
CA GLU A 20 10.71 2.05 -5.29
C GLU A 20 10.96 1.04 -4.18
N GLY A 21 11.37 -0.18 -4.53
CA GLY A 21 11.77 -1.22 -3.57
C GLY A 21 12.97 -0.81 -2.72
N ARG A 22 14.01 -0.26 -3.37
CA ARG A 22 15.18 0.30 -2.66
C ARG A 22 14.78 1.45 -1.74
N ALA A 23 14.02 2.41 -2.23
CA ALA A 23 13.55 3.54 -1.44
C ALA A 23 12.67 3.12 -0.25
N ALA A 24 11.93 2.01 -0.37
CA ALA A 24 11.20 1.43 0.73
C ALA A 24 12.14 0.79 1.76
N ARG A 25 13.09 -0.03 1.30
CA ARG A 25 14.12 -0.66 2.15
C ARG A 25 14.95 0.37 2.91
N ASP A 26 15.42 1.41 2.23
CA ASP A 26 16.23 2.47 2.83
C ASP A 26 15.44 3.20 3.92
N PHE A 27 14.17 3.53 3.65
CA PHE A 27 13.29 4.13 4.65
C PHE A 27 13.12 3.23 5.88
N LEU A 28 12.90 1.92 5.69
CA LEU A 28 12.76 0.97 6.80
C LEU A 28 14.03 0.93 7.66
N GLN A 29 15.21 0.94 7.04
CA GLN A 29 16.50 0.91 7.74
C GLN A 29 16.78 2.23 8.47
N GLU A 30 16.65 3.37 7.78
CA GLU A 30 16.91 4.71 8.33
C GLU A 30 16.01 5.02 9.53
N ARG A 31 14.72 4.67 9.42
CA ARG A 31 13.74 4.88 10.48
C ARG A 31 13.66 3.74 11.49
N ARG A 32 14.45 2.68 11.30
CA ARG A 32 14.45 1.46 12.13
C ARG A 32 13.04 0.89 12.30
N VAL A 33 12.25 0.92 11.22
CA VAL A 33 10.88 0.39 11.19
C VAL A 33 10.94 -1.12 11.34
N LYS A 34 10.23 -1.63 12.33
CA LYS A 34 10.05 -3.07 12.49
C LYS A 34 8.95 -3.55 11.57
N VAL A 35 9.24 -4.61 10.81
CA VAL A 35 8.24 -5.35 10.04
C VAL A 35 8.04 -6.70 10.71
N GLY A 36 6.79 -7.04 10.99
CA GLY A 36 6.43 -8.30 11.64
C GLY A 36 5.23 -8.97 10.96
N LEU A 37 4.90 -10.17 11.46
CA LEU A 37 3.76 -10.94 10.97
C LEU A 37 2.64 -10.96 12.01
N ARG A 38 1.41 -10.68 11.58
CA ARG A 38 0.24 -10.72 12.46
C ARG A 38 -1.04 -11.05 11.70
N PRO A 39 -1.85 -12.02 12.18
CA PRO A 39 -3.18 -12.25 11.64
C PRO A 39 -4.08 -11.02 11.81
N GLN A 40 -4.74 -10.61 10.73
CA GLN A 40 -5.56 -9.40 10.66
C GLN A 40 -6.53 -9.43 9.45
N PRO A 41 -7.59 -8.60 9.43
CA PRO A 41 -8.52 -8.58 8.29
C PRO A 41 -7.94 -8.00 6.99
N THR A 42 -6.84 -7.27 7.06
CA THR A 42 -6.16 -6.62 5.92
C THR A 42 -4.89 -7.37 5.51
N GLY A 43 -4.39 -7.12 4.30
CA GLY A 43 -3.14 -7.73 3.81
C GLY A 43 -1.91 -7.26 4.60
N ALA A 44 -1.82 -5.96 4.86
CA ALA A 44 -0.83 -5.35 5.74
C ALA A 44 -1.49 -4.20 6.53
N ARG A 45 -0.76 -3.66 7.50
CA ARG A 45 -1.07 -2.39 8.15
C ARG A 45 0.18 -1.76 8.72
N TRP A 46 0.25 -0.44 8.65
CA TRP A 46 1.12 0.37 9.48
C TRP A 46 0.48 0.60 10.86
N THR A 47 1.29 0.93 11.85
CA THR A 47 0.86 1.20 13.22
C THR A 47 1.25 2.60 13.64
N ILE A 48 0.53 3.17 14.61
CA ILE A 48 0.84 4.49 15.18
C ILE A 48 2.25 4.57 15.80
N PHE A 49 2.87 3.43 16.12
CA PHE A 49 4.24 3.35 16.62
C PHE A 49 5.28 3.25 15.50
N GLY A 50 4.88 3.38 14.24
CA GLY A 50 5.78 3.34 13.10
C GLY A 50 6.26 1.95 12.70
N HIS A 51 5.56 0.88 13.12
CA HIS A 51 5.83 -0.49 12.66
C HIS A 51 4.87 -0.91 11.54
N ILE A 52 5.27 -1.91 10.77
CA ILE A 52 4.46 -2.57 9.75
C ILE A 52 4.16 -4.00 10.20
N GLU A 53 2.91 -4.43 10.05
CA GLU A 53 2.47 -5.81 10.29
C GLU A 53 1.87 -6.37 9.00
N LEU A 54 2.44 -7.46 8.49
CA LEU A 54 1.96 -8.18 7.31
C LEU A 54 1.15 -9.41 7.75
N HIS A 55 0.06 -9.70 7.03
CA HIS A 55 -0.68 -10.93 7.25
C HIS A 55 0.15 -12.15 6.79
N PRO A 56 0.32 -13.22 7.60
CA PRO A 56 1.18 -14.36 7.25
C PRO A 56 0.86 -15.00 5.90
N ALA A 57 -0.43 -15.12 5.56
CA ALA A 57 -0.88 -15.67 4.28
C ALA A 57 -0.41 -14.90 3.02
N GLN A 58 0.12 -13.68 3.16
CA GLN A 58 0.62 -12.91 2.01
C GLN A 58 2.04 -13.32 1.62
N ILE A 59 2.81 -13.89 2.55
CA ILE A 59 4.26 -14.17 2.36
C ILE A 59 4.52 -15.07 1.16
N ASP A 60 3.62 -16.02 0.88
CA ASP A 60 3.81 -16.98 -0.21
C ASP A 60 3.66 -16.33 -1.60
N ASN A 61 3.10 -15.12 -1.69
CA ASN A 61 3.10 -14.30 -2.90
C ASN A 61 4.11 -13.15 -2.75
N GLU A 62 5.38 -13.40 -3.08
CA GLU A 62 6.49 -12.46 -2.92
C GLU A 62 6.18 -11.08 -3.50
N ALA A 63 5.79 -10.99 -4.78
CA ALA A 63 5.55 -9.71 -5.44
C ALA A 63 4.41 -8.91 -4.78
N TYR A 64 3.32 -9.57 -4.41
CA TYR A 64 2.20 -8.91 -3.74
C TYR A 64 2.56 -8.48 -2.32
N ALA A 65 3.24 -9.33 -1.55
CA ALA A 65 3.70 -9.00 -0.20
C ALA A 65 4.66 -7.80 -0.20
N LEU A 66 5.60 -7.75 -1.15
CA LEU A 66 6.49 -6.59 -1.32
C LEU A 66 5.71 -5.33 -1.67
N SER A 67 4.70 -5.43 -2.55
CA SER A 67 3.83 -4.29 -2.89
C SER A 67 3.09 -3.74 -1.67
N LEU A 68 2.63 -4.62 -0.77
CA LEU A 68 1.99 -4.22 0.47
C LEU A 68 2.98 -3.50 1.39
N ILE A 69 4.23 -3.95 1.49
CA ILE A 69 5.25 -3.24 2.27
C ILE A 69 5.50 -1.84 1.71
N VAL A 70 5.59 -1.70 0.38
CA VAL A 70 5.71 -0.39 -0.29
C VAL A 70 4.53 0.52 0.05
N HIS A 71 3.31 -0.03 0.02
CA HIS A 71 2.09 0.68 0.43
C HIS A 71 2.18 1.20 1.88
N GLU A 72 2.55 0.33 2.82
CA GLU A 72 2.63 0.71 4.24
C GLU A 72 3.77 1.71 4.49
N VAL A 73 4.89 1.60 3.78
CA VAL A 73 5.95 2.61 3.80
C VAL A 73 5.43 3.95 3.31
N ARG A 74 4.56 3.98 2.28
CA ARG A 74 3.95 5.23 1.82
C ARG A 74 3.13 5.89 2.93
N HIS A 75 2.33 5.12 3.65
CA HIS A 75 1.59 5.66 4.81
C HIS A 75 2.51 6.20 5.91
N LEU A 76 3.60 5.50 6.22
CA LEU A 76 4.58 5.99 7.19
C LEU A 76 5.25 7.30 6.73
N LYS A 77 5.53 7.46 5.43
CA LYS A 77 6.07 8.71 4.84
C LYS A 77 5.05 9.86 4.89
N GLN A 78 3.77 9.57 4.66
CA GLN A 78 2.68 10.56 4.75
C GLN A 78 2.42 11.02 6.19
N GLY A 79 2.72 10.17 7.17
CA GLY A 79 2.33 10.35 8.57
C GLY A 79 0.84 10.11 8.80
N LEU A 80 0.46 9.99 10.08
CA LEU A 80 -0.89 9.61 10.53
C LEU A 80 -2.01 10.41 9.83
N LEU A 81 -1.86 11.73 9.74
CA LEU A 81 -2.89 12.60 9.19
C LEU A 81 -2.99 12.51 7.67
N GLY A 82 -1.87 12.33 6.97
CA GLY A 82 -1.84 12.16 5.53
C GLY A 82 -2.46 10.81 5.13
N ALA A 83 -2.06 9.75 5.83
CA ALA A 83 -2.53 8.38 5.61
C ALA A 83 -4.03 8.21 5.83
N LEU A 84 -4.61 8.87 6.86
CA LEU A 84 -6.04 8.79 7.17
C LEU A 84 -6.91 9.72 6.29
N SER A 85 -6.74 9.65 4.98
CA SER A 85 -7.55 10.35 3.99
C SER A 85 -7.68 9.55 2.69
N VAL A 86 -8.71 9.80 1.90
CA VAL A 86 -8.85 9.17 0.57
C VAL A 86 -7.69 9.53 -0.34
N ARG A 87 -7.19 10.76 -0.28
CA ARG A 87 -5.97 11.17 -0.98
C ARG A 87 -4.78 10.31 -0.57
N GLY A 88 -4.58 10.10 0.73
CA GLY A 88 -3.49 9.30 1.27
C GLY A 88 -3.55 7.84 0.81
N GLU A 89 -4.72 7.22 0.91
CA GLU A 89 -4.98 5.87 0.41
C GLU A 89 -4.80 5.77 -1.11
N LEU A 90 -5.34 6.72 -1.89
CA LEU A 90 -5.17 6.71 -3.35
C LEU A 90 -3.70 6.74 -3.74
N GLU A 91 -2.92 7.62 -3.12
CA GLU A 91 -1.49 7.74 -3.36
C GLU A 91 -0.74 6.44 -2.99
N ALA A 92 -1.07 5.81 -1.87
CA ALA A 92 -0.49 4.52 -1.47
C ALA A 92 -0.90 3.37 -2.41
N TRP A 93 -2.15 3.32 -2.87
CA TRP A 93 -2.64 2.36 -3.86
C TRP A 93 -1.93 2.55 -5.20
N GLN A 94 -1.77 3.78 -5.66
CA GLN A 94 -1.08 4.08 -6.92
C GLN A 94 0.39 3.62 -6.85
N GLU A 95 1.08 3.90 -5.75
CA GLU A 95 2.46 3.45 -5.52
C GLU A 95 2.56 1.92 -5.45
N GLN A 96 1.65 1.27 -4.72
CA GLN A 96 1.56 -0.20 -4.65
C GLN A 96 1.38 -0.84 -6.02
N PHE A 97 0.41 -0.39 -6.81
CA PHE A 97 0.07 -1.01 -8.08
C PHE A 97 1.11 -0.72 -9.16
N ALA A 98 1.69 0.48 -9.18
CA ALA A 98 2.83 0.78 -10.03
C ALA A 98 4.00 -0.18 -9.74
N PHE A 99 4.34 -0.35 -8.45
CA PHE A 99 5.35 -1.30 -8.02
C PHE A 99 5.00 -2.73 -8.47
N LEU A 100 3.80 -3.21 -8.17
CA LEU A 100 3.39 -4.58 -8.51
C LEU A 100 3.45 -4.85 -10.02
N LYS A 101 3.02 -3.89 -10.84
CA LYS A 101 3.11 -3.98 -12.30
C LYS A 101 4.55 -3.99 -12.79
N SER A 102 5.45 -3.23 -12.17
CA SER A 102 6.88 -3.28 -12.52
C SER A 102 7.50 -4.65 -12.26
N GLN A 103 7.01 -5.39 -11.25
CA GLN A 103 7.53 -6.72 -10.90
C GLN A 103 6.90 -7.86 -11.70
N THR A 104 5.64 -7.72 -12.11
CA THR A 104 4.86 -8.85 -12.67
C THR A 104 4.34 -8.60 -14.09
N GLY A 105 4.49 -7.38 -14.61
CA GLY A 105 3.94 -6.96 -15.90
C GLY A 105 2.45 -6.57 -15.88
N GLN A 106 1.74 -6.84 -14.78
CA GLN A 106 0.28 -6.59 -14.66
C GLN A 106 -0.10 -6.17 -13.24
N TYR A 107 -1.29 -5.57 -13.06
CA TYR A 107 -1.77 -5.23 -11.71
C TYR A 107 -2.40 -6.45 -10.99
N THR A 108 -3.11 -7.29 -11.74
CA THR A 108 -3.83 -8.46 -11.23
C THR A 108 -4.25 -9.35 -12.39
N ALA A 109 -4.52 -10.64 -12.13
CA ALA A 109 -5.01 -11.58 -13.13
C ALA A 109 -6.50 -11.38 -13.47
N SER A 110 -7.27 -10.67 -12.64
CA SER A 110 -8.70 -10.43 -12.87
C SER A 110 -8.91 -9.26 -13.84
N PRO A 111 -9.53 -9.45 -15.03
CA PRO A 111 -9.74 -8.36 -15.98
C PRO A 111 -10.59 -7.21 -15.42
N ARG A 112 -11.62 -7.55 -14.63
CA ARG A 112 -12.48 -6.57 -13.96
C ARG A 112 -11.66 -5.71 -13.00
N HIS A 113 -10.86 -6.34 -12.16
CA HIS A 113 -10.05 -5.62 -11.19
C HIS A 113 -8.95 -4.80 -11.88
N ASN A 114 -8.38 -5.32 -12.97
CA ASN A 114 -7.40 -4.59 -13.76
C ASN A 114 -7.99 -3.28 -14.31
N ALA A 115 -9.21 -3.31 -14.86
CA ALA A 115 -9.89 -2.11 -15.36
C ALA A 115 -10.22 -1.07 -14.25
N ILE A 116 -10.47 -1.52 -13.02
CA ILE A 116 -10.65 -0.62 -11.87
C ILE A 116 -9.32 0.03 -11.49
N ILE A 117 -8.25 -0.76 -11.41
CA ILE A 117 -6.92 -0.26 -11.06
C ILE A 117 -6.42 0.72 -12.11
N GLU A 118 -6.57 0.42 -13.40
CA GLU A 118 -6.21 1.34 -14.50
C GLU A 118 -6.89 2.70 -14.35
N GLN A 119 -8.18 2.74 -13.98
CA GLN A 119 -8.85 3.99 -13.67
C GLN A 119 -8.27 4.68 -12.43
N LEU A 120 -8.03 3.94 -11.33
CA LEU A 120 -7.41 4.51 -10.13
C LEU A 120 -6.05 5.15 -10.43
N MET A 121 -5.26 4.55 -11.32
CA MET A 121 -3.93 5.04 -11.69
C MET A 121 -3.95 6.37 -12.46
N THR A 122 -5.08 6.78 -13.04
CA THR A 122 -5.18 8.06 -13.79
C THR A 122 -5.76 9.21 -12.96
N LEU A 123 -6.27 8.93 -11.76
CA LEU A 123 -6.93 9.93 -10.92
C LEU A 123 -5.92 10.87 -10.26
N SER A 124 -6.23 12.16 -10.28
CA SER A 124 -5.44 13.19 -9.61
C SER A 124 -5.61 13.13 -8.09
N LEU A 125 -4.50 13.31 -7.37
CA LEU A 125 -4.48 13.47 -5.92
C LEU A 125 -5.01 14.84 -5.45
N ASP A 126 -5.10 15.83 -6.35
CA ASP A 126 -5.50 17.21 -6.04
C ASP A 126 -6.94 17.54 -6.45
N SER A 127 -7.58 16.68 -7.26
CA SER A 127 -8.96 16.88 -7.72
C SER A 127 -9.96 16.27 -6.74
N ARG A 128 -10.83 17.11 -6.16
CA ARG A 128 -11.91 16.62 -5.27
C ARG A 128 -12.83 15.63 -5.98
N ALA A 129 -13.14 15.85 -7.26
CA ALA A 129 -13.98 14.95 -8.05
C ALA A 129 -13.29 13.59 -8.25
N ASP A 130 -11.98 13.60 -8.52
CA ASP A 130 -11.19 12.39 -8.69
C ASP A 130 -11.09 11.63 -7.37
N LEU A 131 -10.90 12.30 -6.24
CA LEU A 131 -10.91 11.64 -4.92
C LEU A 131 -12.27 11.02 -4.58
N GLN A 132 -13.37 11.66 -4.97
CA GLN A 132 -14.69 11.06 -4.83
C GLN A 132 -14.82 9.80 -5.69
N ARG A 133 -14.31 9.84 -6.93
CA ARG A 133 -14.28 8.69 -7.85
C ARG A 133 -13.39 7.57 -7.31
N ALA A 134 -12.21 7.91 -6.78
CA ALA A 134 -11.25 7.00 -6.20
C ALA A 134 -11.88 6.21 -5.06
N ARG A 135 -12.54 6.90 -4.12
CA ARG A 135 -13.27 6.26 -3.02
C ARG A 135 -14.31 5.24 -3.49
N ALA A 136 -15.04 5.54 -4.57
CA ALA A 136 -16.00 4.62 -5.14
C ALA A 136 -15.31 3.38 -5.74
N LEU A 137 -14.27 3.58 -6.54
CA LEU A 137 -13.50 2.52 -7.18
C LEU A 137 -12.76 1.63 -6.16
N MET A 138 -12.14 2.20 -5.13
CA MET A 138 -11.48 1.43 -4.07
C MET A 138 -12.48 0.54 -3.31
N ARG A 139 -13.69 1.05 -3.04
CA ARG A 139 -14.75 0.25 -2.41
C ARG A 139 -15.28 -0.85 -3.34
N GLU A 140 -15.33 -0.59 -4.65
CA GLU A 140 -15.69 -1.62 -5.63
C GLU A 140 -14.62 -2.72 -5.68
N TYR A 141 -13.34 -2.36 -5.65
CA TYR A 141 -12.22 -3.31 -5.68
C TYR A 141 -12.09 -4.11 -4.37
N ALA A 142 -12.02 -3.43 -3.22
CA ALA A 142 -11.77 -4.07 -1.92
C ALA A 142 -13.05 -4.61 -1.25
N GLY A 143 -14.21 -4.28 -1.79
CA GLY A 143 -15.51 -4.70 -1.27
C GLY A 143 -16.01 -3.89 -0.07
N PRO A 144 -17.19 -4.25 0.47
CA PRO A 144 -17.93 -3.44 1.44
C PRO A 144 -17.26 -3.34 2.82
N LYS A 145 -16.33 -4.23 3.15
CA LYS A 145 -15.60 -4.20 4.43
C LYS A 145 -14.53 -3.10 4.47
N TYR A 146 -14.12 -2.59 3.30
CA TYR A 146 -13.14 -1.50 3.20
C TYR A 146 -13.82 -0.14 3.48
N ARG A 147 -13.57 0.42 4.67
CA ARG A 147 -14.29 1.57 5.23
C ARG A 147 -13.74 2.94 4.76
N ILE A 148 -13.27 3.03 3.52
CA ILE A 148 -12.76 4.27 2.90
C ILE A 148 -13.76 5.44 2.92
N HIS A 149 -15.05 5.16 3.02
CA HIS A 149 -16.10 6.17 3.13
C HIS A 149 -16.14 6.93 4.45
N TRP A 150 -15.46 6.43 5.49
CA TRP A 150 -15.31 7.14 6.77
C TRP A 150 -14.13 8.13 6.76
N LEU A 151 -13.24 8.02 5.77
CA LEU A 151 -12.10 8.92 5.65
C LEU A 151 -12.52 10.22 4.94
N PRO A 152 -11.94 11.38 5.35
CA PRO A 152 -12.10 12.61 4.61
C PRO A 152 -11.44 12.47 3.23
N LEU A 153 -11.89 13.27 2.24
CA LEU A 153 -11.27 13.25 0.91
C LEU A 153 -9.79 13.69 0.98
N PHE A 154 -9.54 14.80 1.69
CA PHE A 154 -8.23 15.35 1.94
C PHE A 154 -7.84 15.20 3.41
N PRO A 155 -6.54 15.23 3.76
CA PRO A 155 -6.08 15.29 5.15
C PRO A 155 -6.69 16.48 5.91
N PHE A 156 -6.91 16.31 7.22
CA PHE A 156 -7.54 17.34 8.05
C PHE A 156 -6.71 18.63 8.25
N PHE A 157 -5.43 18.63 7.86
CA PHE A 157 -4.62 19.85 7.73
C PHE A 157 -3.76 19.74 6.48
N ASN A 158 -4.09 20.53 5.47
CA ASN A 158 -3.25 20.74 4.30
C ASN A 158 -2.67 22.16 4.45
N HIS A 159 -1.44 22.29 4.95
CA HIS A 159 -0.69 23.53 4.75
C HIS A 159 -0.26 23.56 3.28
N ARG A 160 -1.07 24.21 2.45
CA ARG A 160 -0.54 24.94 1.30
C ARG A 160 -0.20 26.35 1.77
#